data_AF-A0A7Y3IUN1-F1
#
_entry.id   AF-A0A7Y3IUN1-F1
#
_cell.length_a   1.000
_cell.length_b   1.000
_cell.length_c   1.000
_cell.angle_alpha   90.00
_cell.angle_beta   90.00
_cell.angle_gamma   90.00
#
_symmetry.space_group_name_H-M   'P 1'
#
loop_
_entity.id
_entity.type
_entity.pdbx_description
1 polymer ?
#
loop_
_entity_poly.entity_id
_entity_poly.type
_entity_poly.pdbx_seq_one_letter_code
_entity_poly.pdbx_strand_id
1 'polypeptide(L)'
;RVVVLRAGSQAASLKVISDFFDDLASKTISMASTINVTALEISRLAVMSWRSDQFYRRLRTTLILNPLAAKDPLLNTLLYGERRDRILQDRYRKGLQQLSSELEDIQQFMRAANVISVTSRLEATQTGTFQGTLVSMANTIQKQSDAIKSHVVRSQRMIQDLH
;
A
#
# COMPACT_ATOMS: atom_id res chain seq x y z
N ARG A 1 -27.36 -35.56 25.32
CA ARG A 1 -27.51 -34.12 24.97
C ARG A 1 -26.19 -33.34 24.92
N VAL A 2 -25.05 -33.87 25.39
CA VAL A 2 -23.74 -33.18 25.33
C VAL A 2 -23.13 -33.13 23.92
N VAL A 3 -23.40 -34.14 23.08
CA VAL A 3 -22.85 -34.23 21.70
C VAL A 3 -23.39 -33.13 20.78
N VAL A 4 -24.67 -32.76 20.91
CA VAL A 4 -25.31 -31.71 20.08
C VAL A 4 -24.82 -30.31 20.47
N LEU A 5 -24.61 -30.05 21.78
CA LEU A 5 -24.01 -28.81 22.28
C LEU A 5 -22.54 -28.66 21.81
N ARG A 6 -21.76 -29.75 21.79
CA ARG A 6 -20.38 -29.75 21.28
C ARG A 6 -20.32 -29.54 19.77
N ALA A 7 -21.17 -30.20 18.99
CA ALA A 7 -21.25 -30.00 17.55
C ALA A 7 -21.62 -28.55 17.17
N GLY A 8 -22.57 -27.93 17.91
CA GLY A 8 -22.91 -26.52 17.74
C GLY A 8 -21.77 -25.56 18.07
N SER A 9 -21.01 -25.80 19.15
CA SER A 9 -19.84 -25.00 19.52
C SER A 9 -18.66 -25.13 18.54
N GLN A 10 -18.46 -26.32 17.96
CA GLN A 10 -17.42 -26.57 16.96
C GLN A 10 -17.78 -25.98 15.59
N ALA A 11 -19.05 -26.05 15.19
CA ALA A 11 -19.52 -25.38 13.96
C ALA A 11 -19.45 -23.85 14.07
N ALA A 12 -19.73 -23.29 15.25
CA ALA A 12 -19.62 -21.85 15.50
C ALA A 12 -18.18 -21.35 15.41
N SER A 13 -17.20 -22.05 16.02
CA SER A 13 -15.77 -21.68 15.93
C SER A 13 -15.23 -21.80 14.50
N LEU A 14 -15.67 -22.82 13.75
CA LEU A 14 -15.28 -22.96 12.34
C LEU A 14 -15.82 -21.82 11.46
N LYS A 15 -17.08 -21.40 11.70
CA LYS A 15 -17.69 -20.26 11.01
C LYS A 15 -16.96 -18.96 11.32
N VAL A 16 -16.62 -18.70 12.59
CA VAL A 16 -15.88 -17.48 12.99
C VAL A 16 -14.52 -17.37 12.29
N ILE A 17 -13.78 -18.46 12.19
CA ILE A 17 -12.46 -18.47 11.51
C ILE A 17 -12.62 -18.30 10.00
N SER A 18 -13.64 -18.93 9.40
CA SER A 18 -13.94 -18.77 7.97
C SER A 18 -14.36 -17.34 7.63
N ASP A 19 -15.29 -16.77 8.39
CA ASP A 19 -15.76 -15.39 8.22
C ASP A 19 -14.58 -14.40 8.34
N PHE A 20 -13.68 -14.64 9.31
CA PHE A 20 -12.45 -13.85 9.43
C PHE A 20 -11.53 -13.98 8.22
N PHE A 21 -11.40 -15.17 7.63
CA PHE A 21 -10.57 -15.37 6.44
C PHE A 21 -11.10 -14.59 5.24
N ASP A 22 -12.42 -14.60 5.05
CA ASP A 22 -13.09 -13.84 4.00
C ASP A 22 -12.92 -12.33 4.20
N ASP A 23 -13.06 -11.85 5.45
CA ASP A 23 -12.81 -10.45 5.80
C ASP A 23 -11.35 -10.04 5.56
N LEU A 24 -10.41 -10.91 5.95
CA LEU A 24 -8.98 -10.70 5.76
C LEU A 24 -8.64 -10.60 4.28
N ALA A 25 -9.13 -11.53 3.45
CA ALA A 25 -8.91 -11.52 2.01
C ALA A 25 -9.51 -10.26 1.38
N SER A 26 -10.78 -9.97 1.67
CA SER A 26 -11.50 -8.82 1.12
C SER A 26 -10.82 -7.50 1.46
N LYS A 27 -10.44 -7.31 2.74
CA LYS A 27 -9.77 -6.10 3.20
C LYS A 27 -8.37 -5.98 2.60
N THR A 28 -7.61 -7.08 2.51
CA THR A 28 -6.28 -7.09 1.89
C THR A 28 -6.34 -6.67 0.42
N ILE A 29 -7.29 -7.22 -0.34
CA ILE A 29 -7.51 -6.86 -1.75
C ILE A 29 -7.85 -5.37 -1.88
N SER A 30 -8.74 -4.86 -1.03
CA SER A 30 -9.12 -3.45 -1.02
C SER A 30 -7.92 -2.54 -0.74
N MET A 31 -7.12 -2.85 0.29
CA MET A 31 -5.95 -2.05 0.65
C MET A 31 -4.87 -2.10 -0.44
N ALA A 32 -4.61 -3.28 -1.01
CA ALA A 32 -3.67 -3.44 -2.12
C ALA A 32 -4.10 -2.65 -3.36
N SER A 33 -5.40 -2.61 -3.66
CA SER A 33 -5.95 -1.80 -4.75
C SER A 33 -5.72 -0.31 -4.50
N THR A 34 -6.01 0.19 -3.30
CA THR A 34 -5.78 1.59 -2.92
C THR A 34 -4.30 1.97 -3.04
N ILE A 35 -3.40 1.15 -2.47
CA ILE A 35 -1.95 1.33 -2.58
C ILE A 35 -1.51 1.42 -4.05
N ASN A 36 -2.02 0.53 -4.90
CA ASN A 36 -1.67 0.51 -6.32
C ASN A 36 -2.13 1.79 -7.05
N VAL A 37 -3.34 2.28 -6.76
CA VAL A 37 -3.84 3.55 -7.33
C VAL A 37 -2.92 4.72 -6.94
N THR A 38 -2.57 4.82 -5.66
CA THR A 38 -1.66 5.87 -5.16
C THR A 38 -0.28 5.77 -5.80
N ALA A 39 0.28 4.55 -5.90
CA ALA A 39 1.58 4.31 -6.52
C ALA A 39 1.60 4.66 -8.02
N LEU A 40 0.52 4.38 -8.75
CA LEU A 40 0.39 4.76 -10.16
C LEU A 40 0.35 6.28 -10.35
N GLU A 41 -0.36 7.01 -9.48
CA GLU A 41 -0.41 8.47 -9.54
C GLU A 41 0.95 9.09 -9.23
N ILE A 42 1.66 8.61 -8.21
CA ILE A 42 3.04 9.03 -7.88
C ILE A 42 3.96 8.80 -9.09
N SER A 43 3.87 7.63 -9.72
CA SER A 43 4.68 7.29 -10.90
C SER A 43 4.42 8.25 -12.06
N ARG A 44 3.16 8.59 -12.32
CA ARG A 44 2.78 9.59 -13.35
C ARG A 44 3.35 10.97 -13.01
N LEU A 45 3.21 11.41 -11.76
CA LEU A 45 3.73 12.70 -11.30
C LEU A 45 5.26 12.78 -11.43
N ALA A 46 5.98 11.70 -11.10
CA ALA A 46 7.43 11.61 -11.23
C ALA A 46 7.86 11.78 -12.70
N VAL A 47 7.22 11.06 -13.63
CA VAL A 47 7.50 11.19 -15.07
C VAL A 47 7.19 12.60 -15.58
N MET A 48 6.07 13.20 -15.14
CA MET A 48 5.73 14.57 -15.51
C MET A 48 6.77 15.57 -14.98
N SER A 49 7.17 15.44 -13.72
CA SER A 49 8.20 16.30 -13.11
C SER A 49 9.54 16.16 -13.83
N TRP A 50 9.97 14.94 -14.15
CA TRP A 50 11.19 14.71 -14.92
C TRP A 50 11.13 15.36 -16.30
N ARG A 51 10.03 15.18 -17.04
CA ARG A 51 9.85 15.81 -18.37
C ARG A 51 9.86 17.34 -18.29
N SER A 52 9.20 17.91 -17.29
CA SER A 52 9.20 19.36 -17.02
C SER A 52 10.62 19.86 -16.76
N ASP A 53 11.37 19.20 -15.87
CA ASP A 53 12.77 19.56 -15.57
C ASP A 53 13.64 19.55 -16.83
N GLN A 54 13.55 18.49 -17.64
CA GLN A 54 14.31 18.40 -18.89
C GLN A 54 13.97 19.54 -19.86
N PHE A 55 12.70 19.90 -19.96
CA PHE A 55 12.26 21.02 -20.79
C PHE A 55 12.83 22.34 -20.27
N TYR A 56 12.73 22.64 -18.97
CA TYR A 56 13.25 23.89 -18.41
C TYR A 56 14.76 23.98 -18.48
N ARG A 57 15.49 22.86 -18.30
CA ARG A 57 16.95 22.83 -18.47
C ARG A 57 17.36 23.22 -19.89
N ARG A 58 16.68 22.68 -20.90
CA ARG A 58 16.92 23.03 -22.31
C ARG A 58 16.55 24.49 -22.58
N LEU A 59 15.40 24.94 -22.08
CA LEU A 59 14.93 26.31 -22.23
C LEU A 59 15.90 27.34 -21.62
N ARG A 60 16.39 27.09 -20.40
CA ARG A 60 17.44 27.89 -19.75
C ARG A 60 18.72 27.92 -20.57
N THR A 61 19.14 26.79 -21.12
CA THR A 61 20.33 26.71 -21.99
C THR A 61 20.17 27.59 -23.23
N THR A 62 19.00 27.56 -23.89
CA THR A 62 18.72 28.40 -25.06
C THR A 62 18.77 29.89 -24.72
N LEU A 63 18.23 30.30 -23.57
CA LEU A 63 18.25 31.71 -23.13
C LEU A 63 19.67 32.20 -22.83
N ILE A 64 20.54 31.34 -22.28
CA ILE A 64 21.96 31.65 -22.05
C ILE A 64 22.70 31.83 -23.39
N LEU A 65 22.45 30.95 -24.36
CA LEU A 65 23.13 30.96 -25.66
C LEU A 65 22.60 32.04 -26.62
N ASN A 66 21.36 32.47 -26.46
CA ASN A 66 20.76 33.52 -27.28
C ASN A 66 19.92 34.49 -26.42
N PRO A 67 20.56 35.47 -25.76
CA PRO A 67 19.88 36.43 -24.88
C PRO A 67 18.85 37.30 -25.60
N LEU A 68 19.02 37.53 -26.91
CA LEU A 68 18.08 38.31 -27.73
C LEU A 68 16.78 37.55 -28.04
N ALA A 69 16.77 36.22 -27.87
CA ALA A 69 15.56 35.39 -27.94
C ALA A 69 14.67 35.50 -26.69
N ALA A 70 15.13 36.18 -25.63
CA ALA A 70 14.37 36.40 -24.40
C ALA A 70 13.21 37.40 -24.54
N LYS A 71 12.90 37.87 -25.77
CA LYS A 71 11.77 38.76 -26.05
C LYS A 71 10.44 38.04 -25.86
N ASP A 72 9.99 37.97 -24.61
CA ASP A 72 8.66 37.69 -24.03
C ASP A 72 8.11 36.24 -23.92
N PRO A 73 7.84 35.44 -24.98
CA PRO A 73 7.15 34.16 -24.80
C PRO A 73 7.95 33.13 -24.00
N LEU A 74 9.27 33.08 -24.17
CA LEU A 74 10.13 32.10 -23.50
C LEU A 74 10.30 32.40 -22.00
N LEU A 75 10.39 33.68 -21.63
CA LEU A 75 10.48 34.10 -20.23
C LEU A 75 9.16 33.85 -19.49
N ASN A 76 8.03 34.19 -20.12
CA ASN A 76 6.70 33.87 -19.59
C ASN A 76 6.50 32.35 -19.42
N THR A 77 6.91 31.54 -20.40
CA THR A 77 6.85 30.06 -20.31
C THR A 77 7.65 29.52 -19.12
N LEU A 78 8.79 30.15 -18.81
CA LEU A 78 9.60 29.79 -17.65
C LEU A 78 8.87 30.09 -16.32
N LEU A 79 8.29 31.28 -16.19
CA LEU A 79 7.55 31.72 -14.99
C LEU A 79 6.29 30.88 -14.73
N TYR A 80 5.49 30.60 -15.76
CA TYR A 80 4.34 29.69 -15.64
C TYR A 80 4.77 28.27 -15.27
N GLY A 81 5.94 27.88 -15.77
CA GLY A 81 6.52 26.59 -15.52
C GLY A 81 6.91 26.33 -14.08
N GLU A 82 7.55 27.31 -13.44
CA GLU A 82 7.94 27.22 -12.03
C GLU A 82 6.73 27.06 -11.09
N ARG A 83 5.62 27.77 -11.39
CA ARG A 83 4.38 27.59 -10.63
C ARG A 83 3.82 26.17 -10.79
N ARG A 84 3.84 25.63 -12.01
CA ARG A 84 3.37 24.27 -12.30
C ARG A 84 4.23 23.22 -11.60
N ASP A 85 5.54 23.41 -11.57
CA ASP A 85 6.46 22.50 -10.88
C ASP A 85 6.22 22.47 -9.38
N ARG A 86 5.96 23.63 -8.74
CA ARG A 86 5.58 23.67 -7.32
C ARG A 86 4.32 22.85 -7.04
N ILE A 87 3.31 22.94 -7.92
CA ILE A 87 2.08 22.16 -7.78
C ILE A 87 2.35 20.66 -7.96
N LEU A 88 3.14 20.28 -8.97
CA LEU A 88 3.51 18.88 -9.20
C LEU A 88 4.28 18.30 -8.02
N GLN A 89 5.23 19.05 -7.46
CA GLN A 89 5.99 18.62 -6.29
C GLN A 89 5.13 18.51 -5.03
N ASP A 90 4.22 19.44 -4.79
CA ASP A 90 3.30 19.34 -3.64
C ASP A 90 2.39 18.12 -3.76
N ARG A 91 1.84 17.85 -4.96
CA ARG A 91 1.04 16.63 -5.21
C ARG A 91 1.86 15.36 -5.05
N TYR A 92 3.11 15.35 -5.54
CA TYR A 92 4.01 14.21 -5.40
C TYR A 92 4.31 13.91 -3.92
N ARG A 93 4.67 14.94 -3.14
CA ARG A 93 4.93 14.81 -1.70
C ARG A 93 3.71 14.32 -0.93
N LYS A 94 2.53 14.87 -1.22
CA LYS A 94 1.26 14.41 -0.64
C LYS A 94 0.97 12.95 -1.00
N GLY A 95 1.24 12.56 -2.24
CA GLY A 95 1.13 11.17 -2.70
C GLY A 95 2.04 10.24 -1.90
N LEU A 96 3.32 10.61 -1.69
CA LEU A 96 4.24 9.82 -0.88
C LEU A 96 3.78 9.69 0.58
N GLN A 97 3.28 10.77 1.18
CA GLN A 97 2.72 10.74 2.53
C GLN A 97 1.50 9.81 2.62
N GLN A 98 0.60 9.89 1.64
CA GLN A 98 -0.56 9.01 1.57
C GLN A 98 -0.15 7.55 1.40
N LEU A 99 0.79 7.26 0.48
CA LEU A 99 1.31 5.91 0.28
C LEU A 99 1.95 5.36 1.55
N SER A 100 2.71 6.18 2.29
CA SER A 100 3.28 5.78 3.58
C SER A 100 2.21 5.40 4.59
N SER A 101 1.15 6.21 4.71
CA SER A 101 0.01 5.91 5.59
C SER A 101 -0.69 4.61 5.19
N GLU A 102 -0.97 4.41 3.90
CA GLU A 102 -1.63 3.20 3.39
C GLU A 102 -0.77 1.94 3.65
N LEU A 103 0.56 2.07 3.54
CA LEU A 103 1.51 1.01 3.89
C LEU A 103 1.54 0.72 5.39
N GLU A 104 1.44 1.74 6.25
CA GLU A 104 1.32 1.56 7.70
C GLU A 104 0.01 0.86 8.08
N ASP A 105 -1.10 1.25 7.46
CA ASP A 105 -2.41 0.65 7.70
C ASP A 105 -2.41 -0.85 7.37
N ILE A 106 -1.89 -1.23 6.19
CA ILE A 106 -1.85 -2.65 5.81
C ILE A 106 -0.88 -3.42 6.71
N GLN A 107 0.19 -2.79 7.17
CA GLN A 107 1.10 -3.40 8.14
C GLN A 107 0.39 -3.67 9.48
N GLN A 108 -0.36 -2.71 9.99
CA GLN A 108 -1.14 -2.86 11.21
C GLN A 108 -2.20 -3.96 11.06
N PHE A 109 -2.89 -3.98 9.92
CA PHE A 109 -3.88 -5.02 9.61
C PHE A 109 -3.25 -6.42 9.59
N MET A 110 -2.06 -6.59 8.98
CA MET A 110 -1.34 -7.87 9.00
C MET A 110 -0.88 -8.28 10.41
N ARG A 111 -0.57 -7.33 11.31
CA ARG A 111 -0.26 -7.66 12.71
C ARG A 111 -1.50 -8.21 13.43
N ALA A 112 -2.66 -7.60 13.22
CA ALA A 112 -3.92 -8.09 13.77
C ALA A 112 -4.26 -9.49 13.25
N ALA A 113 -4.03 -9.74 11.96
CA ALA A 113 -4.19 -11.05 11.35
C ALA A 113 -3.34 -12.14 12.00
N ASN A 114 -2.08 -11.83 12.31
CA ASN A 114 -1.19 -12.76 13.00
C ASN A 114 -1.68 -13.11 14.41
N VAL A 115 -2.19 -12.12 15.16
CA VAL A 115 -2.79 -12.36 16.50
C VAL A 115 -3.97 -13.33 16.37
N ILE A 116 -4.85 -13.08 15.39
CA ILE A 116 -6.03 -13.92 15.17
C ILE A 116 -5.63 -15.33 14.75
N SER A 117 -4.61 -15.49 13.89
CA SER A 117 -4.05 -16.81 13.54
C SER A 117 -3.55 -17.59 14.78
N VAL A 118 -2.90 -16.93 15.73
CA VAL A 118 -2.47 -17.56 17.00
C VAL A 118 -3.69 -18.01 17.82
N THR A 119 -4.68 -17.14 17.99
CA THR A 119 -5.91 -17.46 18.74
C THR A 119 -6.68 -18.60 18.07
N SER A 120 -6.83 -18.58 16.74
CA SER A 120 -7.50 -19.63 15.97
C SER A 120 -6.82 -20.99 16.11
N ARG A 121 -5.48 -21.04 16.23
CA ARG A 121 -4.77 -22.31 16.53
C ARG A 121 -5.11 -22.82 17.92
N LEU A 122 -5.16 -21.94 18.91
CA LEU A 122 -5.49 -22.31 20.29
C LEU A 122 -6.92 -22.88 20.36
N GLU A 123 -7.87 -22.27 19.67
CA GLU A 123 -9.23 -22.77 19.55
C GLU A 123 -9.33 -24.07 18.74
N ALA A 124 -8.54 -24.21 17.67
CA ALA A 124 -8.51 -25.42 16.85
C ALA A 124 -8.06 -26.68 17.63
N THR A 125 -7.17 -26.54 18.62
CA THR A 125 -6.79 -27.67 19.49
C THR A 125 -7.97 -28.23 20.30
N GLN A 126 -9.08 -27.48 20.41
CA GLN A 126 -10.28 -27.84 21.16
C GLN A 126 -11.39 -28.42 20.26
N THR A 127 -11.25 -28.40 18.94
CA THR A 127 -12.33 -28.77 17.98
C THR A 127 -12.25 -30.20 17.45
N GLY A 128 -11.28 -31.01 17.90
CA GLY A 128 -11.19 -32.44 17.58
C GLY A 128 -11.09 -32.72 16.08
N THR A 129 -12.20 -33.12 15.45
CA THR A 129 -12.24 -33.56 14.03
C THR A 129 -11.88 -32.47 13.03
N PHE A 130 -12.08 -31.19 13.37
CA PHE A 130 -11.79 -30.06 12.47
C PHE A 130 -10.44 -29.38 12.74
N GLN A 131 -9.69 -29.86 13.73
CA GLN A 131 -8.42 -29.30 14.16
C GLN A 131 -7.44 -29.15 12.99
N GLY A 132 -7.29 -30.19 12.16
CA GLY A 132 -6.34 -30.17 11.05
C GLY A 132 -6.61 -29.05 10.04
N THR A 133 -7.87 -28.87 9.65
CA THR A 133 -8.28 -27.82 8.71
C THR A 133 -8.06 -26.43 9.29
N LEU A 134 -8.49 -26.19 10.53
CA LEU A 134 -8.35 -24.89 11.18
C LEU A 134 -6.89 -24.51 11.43
N VAL A 135 -6.05 -25.48 11.83
CA VAL A 135 -4.60 -25.27 11.97
C VAL A 135 -3.98 -24.94 10.62
N SER A 136 -4.38 -25.63 9.55
CA SER A 136 -3.91 -25.34 8.18
C SER A 136 -4.29 -23.92 7.72
N MET A 137 -5.54 -23.50 7.96
CA MET A 137 -6.01 -22.15 7.65
C MET A 137 -5.22 -21.10 8.43
N ALA A 138 -5.07 -21.27 9.74
CA ALA A 138 -4.31 -20.36 10.58
C ALA A 138 -2.83 -20.24 10.15
N ASN A 139 -2.19 -21.37 9.81
CA ASN A 139 -0.81 -21.36 9.28
C ASN A 139 -0.72 -20.64 7.93
N THR A 140 -1.73 -20.78 7.08
CA THR A 140 -1.80 -20.09 5.79
C THR A 140 -1.92 -18.58 5.99
N ILE A 141 -2.81 -18.12 6.89
CA ILE A 141 -2.95 -16.70 7.24
C ILE A 141 -1.62 -16.13 7.69
N GLN A 142 -0.97 -16.78 8.67
CA GLN A 142 0.32 -16.34 9.21
C GLN A 142 1.36 -16.17 8.11
N LYS A 143 1.52 -17.19 7.26
CA LYS A 143 2.49 -17.18 6.16
C LYS A 143 2.23 -16.02 5.18
N GLN A 144 0.98 -15.80 4.80
CA GLN A 144 0.63 -14.73 3.86
C GLN A 144 0.79 -13.35 4.50
N SER A 145 0.36 -13.19 5.75
CA SER A 145 0.51 -11.94 6.49
C SER A 145 1.97 -11.55 6.70
N ASP A 146 2.85 -12.51 6.99
CA ASP A 146 4.28 -12.26 7.11
C ASP A 146 4.92 -11.87 5.76
N ALA A 147 4.49 -12.50 4.66
CA ALA A 147 4.94 -12.14 3.32
C ALA A 147 4.54 -10.70 2.96
N ILE A 148 3.26 -10.34 3.17
CA ILE A 148 2.76 -8.98 2.91
C ILE A 148 3.52 -7.96 3.77
N LYS A 149 3.68 -8.24 5.08
CA LYS A 149 4.46 -7.38 5.97
C LYS A 149 5.89 -7.16 5.48
N SER A 150 6.57 -8.20 4.99
CA SER A 150 7.92 -8.09 4.43
C SER A 150 7.97 -7.16 3.21
N HIS A 151 7.02 -7.32 2.28
CA HIS A 151 6.89 -6.44 1.12
C HIS A 151 6.62 -4.99 1.51
N VAL A 152 5.74 -4.76 2.48
CA VAL A 152 5.40 -3.42 2.99
C VAL A 152 6.61 -2.73 3.61
N VAL A 153 7.37 -3.43 4.46
CA VAL A 153 8.60 -2.89 5.06
C VAL A 153 9.62 -2.51 3.98
N ARG A 154 9.74 -3.34 2.94
CA ARG A 154 10.62 -3.03 1.80
C ARG A 154 10.16 -1.77 1.07
N SER A 155 8.86 -1.65 0.79
CA SER A 155 8.30 -0.46 0.12
C SER A 155 8.49 0.82 0.95
N GLN A 156 8.29 0.75 2.27
CA GLN A 156 8.53 1.88 3.17
C GLN A 156 9.98 2.35 3.14
N ARG A 157 10.96 1.43 3.15
CA ARG A 157 12.38 1.77 3.02
C ARG A 157 12.69 2.46 1.71
N MET A 158 12.15 1.96 0.60
CA MET A 158 12.34 2.56 -0.71
C MET A 158 11.76 3.99 -0.79
N ILE A 159 10.66 4.27 -0.07
CA ILE A 159 10.11 5.63 0.03
C ILE A 159 11.03 6.54 0.86
N GLN A 160 11.61 6.03 1.95
CA GLN A 160 12.56 6.79 2.77
C GLN A 160 13.83 7.15 2.00
N ASP A 161 14.32 6.26 1.14
CA ASP A 161 15.50 6.50 0.29
C ASP A 161 15.26 7.54 -0.83
N LEU A 162 14.00 7.92 -1.09
CA LEU A 162 13.64 8.96 -2.07
C LEU A 162 13.64 10.39 -1.46
N HIS A 163 13.81 10.52 -0.15
CA HIS A 163 13.99 11.80 0.56
C HIS A 163 15.47 12.08 0.86
#